data_AF-A0A3G4RPR5-F1
#
_entry.id   AF-A0A3G4RPR5-F1
#
_cell.length_a   1.000
_cell.length_b   1.000
_cell.length_c   1.000
_cell.angle_alpha   90.00
_cell.angle_beta   90.00
_cell.angle_gamma   90.00
#
_symmetry.space_group_name_H-M   'P 1'
#
loop_
_entity.id
_entity.type
_entity.pdbx_description
1 polymer ?
#
loop_
_entity_poly.entity_id
_entity_poly.type
_entity_poly.pdbx_seq_one_letter_code
_entity_poly.pdbx_strand_id
1 'polypeptide(L)'
;MDYPSSRWLFLTLTVRNCEIGELGTVLTAMNAAFKRMEKRKELSPVQGWIRATEVTRGKDGSAHPHFHCLLMVQPSWFKGKNYVKHERWVELWRDCLRVNYEPNIDIRAVKTKTGEVVANVAEQLQSAVAETLKYSVKPEDMANDPEWFLELTRQLHKRRFISTGGALKNVLQLDRETNEDLVIADDVGDGTDDGKRTAFVWDSGKRRYKRAPEKDKSD
;
A
#
# COMPACT_ATOMS: atom_id res chain seq x y z
N MET A 1 -24.25 -10.77 -9.07
CA MET A 1 -23.49 -9.74 -8.34
C MET A 1 -24.49 -8.79 -7.70
N ASP A 2 -24.53 -8.70 -6.37
CA ASP A 2 -25.57 -7.97 -5.61
C ASP A 2 -25.42 -6.43 -5.58
N TYR A 3 -24.50 -5.85 -6.38
CA TYR A 3 -24.13 -4.43 -6.30
C TYR A 3 -23.95 -3.73 -7.66
N PRO A 4 -24.88 -3.85 -8.62
CA PRO A 4 -24.69 -3.37 -9.99
C PRO A 4 -24.51 -1.85 -10.10
N SER A 5 -25.07 -1.06 -9.17
CA SER A 5 -25.06 0.41 -9.25
C SER A 5 -23.98 1.10 -8.41
N SER A 6 -23.10 0.35 -7.73
CA SER A 6 -22.11 0.96 -6.82
C SER A 6 -21.21 1.97 -7.50
N ARG A 7 -20.84 3.00 -6.75
CA ARG A 7 -19.86 4.03 -7.12
C ARG A 7 -18.59 3.84 -6.32
N TRP A 8 -17.51 4.45 -6.82
CA TRP A 8 -16.19 4.26 -6.25
C TRP A 8 -15.54 5.59 -5.89
N LEU A 9 -14.90 5.62 -4.73
CA LEU A 9 -14.04 6.72 -4.29
C LEU A 9 -12.60 6.22 -4.19
N PHE A 10 -11.68 7.00 -4.72
CA PHE A 10 -10.25 6.85 -4.45
C PHE A 10 -9.88 7.80 -3.32
N LEU A 11 -9.25 7.26 -2.27
CA LEU A 11 -8.85 7.99 -1.07
C LEU A 11 -7.38 7.70 -0.76
N THR A 12 -6.55 8.73 -0.69
CA THR A 12 -5.16 8.65 -0.24
C THR A 12 -5.04 9.20 1.18
N LEU A 13 -4.46 8.42 2.09
CA LEU A 13 -4.20 8.80 3.48
C LEU A 13 -2.71 8.85 3.74
N THR A 14 -2.19 10.00 4.13
CA THR A 14 -0.75 10.20 4.38
C THR A 14 -0.43 10.41 5.86
N VAL A 15 0.85 10.35 6.20
CA VAL A 15 1.43 10.77 7.47
C VAL A 15 2.63 11.67 7.14
N ARG A 16 3.15 12.44 8.12
CA ARG A 16 4.45 13.09 7.92
C ARG A 16 5.51 12.03 7.62
N ASN A 17 6.44 12.40 6.75
CA ASN A 17 7.58 11.55 6.43
C ASN A 17 8.30 11.15 7.72
N CYS A 18 8.83 9.94 7.73
CA CYS A 18 9.57 9.42 8.86
C CYS A 18 10.96 8.96 8.44
N GLU A 19 11.86 8.86 9.40
CA GLU A 19 13.12 8.14 9.19
C GLU A 19 12.81 6.70 8.78
N ILE A 20 13.63 6.14 7.88
CA ILE A 20 13.41 4.79 7.38
C ILE A 20 13.44 3.75 8.53
N GLY A 21 14.27 3.98 9.55
CA GLY A 21 14.32 3.15 10.77
C GLY A 21 13.03 3.14 11.60
N GLU A 22 12.17 4.15 11.45
CA GLU A 22 10.90 4.29 12.18
C GLU A 22 9.68 3.82 11.37
N LEU A 23 9.88 3.46 10.10
CA LEU A 23 8.81 3.14 9.16
C LEU A 23 7.86 2.06 9.68
N GLY A 24 8.40 0.99 10.27
CA GLY A 24 7.58 -0.09 10.81
C GLY A 24 6.68 0.35 11.97
N THR A 25 7.17 1.24 12.84
CA THR A 25 6.41 1.85 13.93
C THR A 25 5.27 2.72 13.35
N VAL A 26 5.60 3.56 12.37
CA VAL A 26 4.65 4.44 11.68
C VAL A 26 3.55 3.65 10.98
N LEU A 27 3.89 2.61 10.21
CA LEU A 27 2.92 1.73 9.55
C LEU A 27 2.02 1.01 10.55
N THR A 28 2.53 0.64 11.72
CA THR A 28 1.73 0.03 12.79
C THR A 28 0.70 1.03 13.33
N ALA A 29 1.12 2.28 13.56
CA ALA A 29 0.23 3.37 13.98
C ALA A 29 -0.83 3.68 12.92
N MET A 30 -0.45 3.74 11.63
CA MET A 30 -1.37 3.96 10.52
C MET A 30 -2.39 2.85 10.38
N ASN A 31 -1.99 1.57 10.50
CA ASN A 31 -2.94 0.45 10.49
C ASN A 31 -3.93 0.51 11.65
N ALA A 32 -3.46 0.87 12.85
CA ALA A 32 -4.34 1.07 14.00
C ALA A 32 -5.30 2.25 13.79
N ALA A 33 -4.84 3.32 13.14
CA ALA A 33 -5.64 4.47 12.76
C ALA A 33 -6.74 4.10 11.76
N PHE A 34 -6.40 3.32 10.74
CA PHE A 34 -7.38 2.86 9.76
C PHE A 34 -8.46 1.98 10.41
N LYS A 35 -8.09 1.06 11.31
CA LYS A 35 -9.05 0.27 12.12
C LYS A 35 -9.97 1.12 12.99
N ARG A 36 -9.52 2.30 13.44
CA ARG A 36 -10.37 3.27 14.15
C ARG A 36 -11.29 3.99 13.17
N MET A 37 -10.76 4.39 12.02
CA MET A 37 -11.50 5.07 10.96
C MET A 37 -12.65 4.22 10.43
N GLU A 38 -12.44 2.90 10.25
CA GLU A 38 -13.48 1.92 9.86
C GLU A 38 -14.73 1.97 10.76
N LYS A 39 -14.57 2.36 12.02
CA LYS A 39 -15.66 2.42 13.01
C LYS A 39 -16.35 3.78 13.06
N ARG A 40 -15.94 4.74 12.24
CA ARG A 40 -16.48 6.11 12.24
C ARG A 40 -17.74 6.17 11.38
N LYS A 41 -18.68 7.04 11.76
CA LYS A 41 -19.96 7.22 11.06
C LYS A 41 -19.79 7.61 9.59
N GLU A 42 -18.70 8.30 9.25
CA GLU A 42 -18.36 8.69 7.88
C GLU A 42 -18.07 7.47 6.99
N LEU A 43 -17.60 6.36 7.58
CA LEU A 43 -17.33 5.10 6.89
C LEU A 43 -18.49 4.11 6.94
N SER A 44 -19.50 4.32 7.79
CA SER A 44 -20.64 3.40 7.88
C SER A 44 -21.43 3.20 6.57
N PRO A 45 -21.55 4.20 5.65
CA PRO A 45 -22.20 4.00 4.37
C PRO A 45 -21.29 3.34 3.30
N VAL A 46 -20.02 3.09 3.60
CA VAL A 46 -19.09 2.38 2.71
C VAL A 46 -19.39 0.89 2.76
N GLN A 47 -19.79 0.33 1.62
CA GLN A 47 -20.22 -1.07 1.51
C GLN A 47 -19.03 -2.04 1.52
N GLY A 48 -17.87 -1.59 1.06
CA GLY A 48 -16.62 -2.37 1.07
C GLY A 48 -15.44 -1.52 0.67
N TRP A 49 -14.23 -1.97 0.98
CA TRP A 49 -13.02 -1.24 0.64
C TRP A 49 -11.83 -2.16 0.37
N ILE A 50 -10.87 -1.64 -0.39
CA ILE A 50 -9.53 -2.17 -0.56
C ILE A 50 -8.56 -1.09 -0.10
N ARG A 51 -7.51 -1.46 0.63
CA ARG A 51 -6.44 -0.58 1.10
C ARG A 51 -5.10 -1.19 0.73
N ALA A 52 -4.30 -0.47 -0.03
CA ALA A 52 -2.90 -0.77 -0.31
C ALA A 52 -1.99 0.15 0.51
N THR A 53 -0.82 -0.37 0.90
CA THR A 53 0.25 0.39 1.55
C THR A 53 1.32 0.68 0.52
N GLU A 54 1.71 1.93 0.40
CA GLU A 54 2.79 2.38 -0.47
C GLU A 54 3.81 3.16 0.35
N VAL A 55 5.10 3.03 -0.01
CA VAL A 55 6.18 3.80 0.61
C VAL A 55 7.05 4.36 -0.49
N THR A 56 7.10 5.69 -0.60
CA THR A 56 8.01 6.38 -1.51
C THR A 56 9.20 6.96 -0.74
N ARG A 57 10.31 7.21 -1.44
CA ARG A 57 11.52 7.81 -0.86
C ARG A 57 11.54 9.32 -1.11
N GLY A 58 11.75 10.09 -0.05
CA GLY A 58 12.02 11.52 -0.13
C GLY A 58 13.41 11.80 -0.71
N LYS A 59 13.58 13.00 -1.28
CA LYS A 59 14.91 13.46 -1.75
C LYS A 59 15.95 13.53 -0.62
N ASP A 60 15.48 13.70 0.61
CA ASP A 60 16.26 13.72 1.85
C ASP A 60 16.51 12.33 2.44
N GLY A 61 16.04 11.25 1.81
CA GLY A 61 16.15 9.87 2.31
C GLY A 61 15.05 9.48 3.29
N SER A 62 14.13 10.37 3.64
CA SER A 62 12.97 10.03 4.48
C SER A 62 12.02 9.06 3.76
N ALA A 63 11.29 8.25 4.52
CA ALA A 63 10.24 7.36 4.03
C ALA A 63 8.88 8.04 4.07
N HIS A 64 8.10 7.90 3.00
CA HIS A 64 6.80 8.57 2.81
C HIS A 64 5.69 7.52 2.74
N PRO A 65 5.32 6.88 3.86
CA PRO A 65 4.27 5.88 3.86
C PRO A 65 2.90 6.53 3.66
N HIS A 66 2.09 5.92 2.81
CA HIS A 66 0.72 6.33 2.58
C HIS A 66 -0.17 5.13 2.24
N PHE A 67 -1.47 5.29 2.47
CA PHE A 67 -2.46 4.30 2.08
C PHE A 67 -3.26 4.80 0.90
N HIS A 68 -3.39 3.96 -0.11
CA HIS A 68 -4.37 4.14 -1.15
C HIS A 68 -5.56 3.24 -0.91
N CYS A 69 -6.74 3.83 -0.87
CA CYS A 69 -7.98 3.17 -0.56
C CYS A 69 -8.96 3.31 -1.72
N LEU A 70 -9.61 2.21 -2.08
CA LEU A 70 -10.72 2.20 -3.00
C LEU A 70 -11.98 1.83 -2.23
N LEU A 71 -12.92 2.78 -2.13
CA LEU A 71 -14.13 2.66 -1.32
C LEU A 71 -15.35 2.45 -2.22
N MET A 72 -16.10 1.38 -1.97
CA MET A 72 -17.37 1.09 -2.62
C MET A 72 -18.51 1.76 -1.87
N VAL A 73 -19.25 2.64 -2.54
CA VAL A 73 -20.35 3.41 -1.95
C VAL A 73 -21.59 3.33 -2.82
N GLN A 74 -22.77 3.53 -2.21
CA GLN A 74 -24.01 3.62 -2.97
C GLN A 74 -24.06 4.87 -3.87
N PRO A 75 -24.81 4.86 -4.99
CA PRO A 75 -25.06 6.04 -5.82
C PRO A 75 -25.51 7.29 -5.06
N SER A 76 -26.29 7.08 -4.00
CA SER A 76 -26.85 8.13 -3.14
C SER A 76 -25.78 8.91 -2.38
N TRP A 77 -24.54 8.41 -2.30
CA TRP A 77 -23.42 9.08 -1.62
C TRP A 77 -23.26 10.54 -2.06
N PHE A 78 -23.30 10.83 -3.37
CA PHE A 78 -23.04 12.16 -3.92
C PHE A 78 -24.24 13.11 -3.88
N LYS A 79 -25.44 12.60 -3.58
CA LYS A 79 -26.70 13.37 -3.62
C LYS A 79 -27.37 13.47 -2.26
N GLY A 80 -26.81 12.84 -1.24
CA GLY A 80 -27.45 12.64 0.06
C GLY A 80 -26.60 13.10 1.24
N LYS A 81 -27.11 12.78 2.43
CA LYS A 81 -26.49 13.13 3.73
C LYS A 81 -25.18 12.40 4.02
N ASN A 82 -24.82 11.43 3.18
CA ASN A 82 -23.64 10.58 3.35
C ASN A 82 -22.38 11.20 2.70
N TYR A 83 -22.51 12.28 1.92
CA TYR A 83 -21.34 12.93 1.34
C TYR A 83 -20.46 13.53 2.44
N VAL A 84 -19.17 13.16 2.43
CA VAL A 84 -18.18 13.68 3.35
C VAL A 84 -17.24 14.61 2.59
N LYS A 85 -17.19 15.88 3.02
CA LYS A 85 -16.30 16.92 2.46
C LYS A 85 -14.83 16.60 2.75
N HIS A 86 -13.93 17.09 1.90
CA HIS A 86 -12.48 16.90 2.04
C HIS A 86 -11.95 17.30 3.45
N GLU A 87 -12.27 18.49 3.94
CA GLU A 87 -11.86 18.95 5.28
C GLU A 87 -12.25 17.95 6.39
N ARG A 88 -13.43 17.35 6.28
CA ARG A 88 -13.89 16.36 7.25
C ARG A 88 -13.07 15.07 7.19
N TRP A 89 -12.61 14.67 6.02
CA TRP A 89 -11.70 13.54 5.89
C TRP A 89 -10.32 13.83 6.50
N VAL A 90 -9.81 15.06 6.39
CA VAL A 90 -8.55 15.49 7.01
C VAL A 90 -8.66 15.37 8.54
N GLU A 91 -9.71 15.96 9.12
CA GLU A 91 -10.00 15.85 10.55
C GLU A 91 -10.14 14.40 11.00
N LEU A 92 -10.93 13.61 10.27
CA LEU A 92 -11.19 12.22 10.57
C LEU A 92 -9.90 11.41 10.63
N TRP A 93 -9.04 11.59 9.63
CA TRP A 93 -7.76 10.88 9.57
C TRP A 93 -6.81 11.37 10.65
N ARG A 94 -6.69 12.68 10.90
CA ARG A 94 -5.92 13.24 12.01
C ARG A 94 -6.32 12.62 13.35
N ASP A 95 -7.60 12.64 13.66
CA ASP A 95 -8.14 12.15 14.93
C ASP A 95 -7.90 10.64 15.08
N CYS A 96 -8.09 9.89 13.98
CA CYS A 96 -7.83 8.47 13.96
C CYS A 96 -6.32 8.18 14.07
N LEU A 97 -5.46 8.97 13.46
CA LEU A 97 -4.00 8.83 13.53
C LEU A 97 -3.45 9.30 14.88
N ARG A 98 -4.22 10.14 15.61
CA ARG A 98 -3.87 10.74 16.90
C ARG A 98 -2.65 11.66 16.82
N VAL A 99 -2.63 12.50 15.79
CA VAL A 99 -1.57 13.49 15.56
C VAL A 99 -2.09 14.91 15.76
N ASN A 100 -1.17 15.83 16.05
CA ASN A 100 -1.47 17.25 16.33
C ASN A 100 -1.31 18.16 15.10
N TYR A 101 -1.29 17.58 13.89
CA TYR A 101 -1.19 18.30 12.62
C TYR A 101 -2.26 17.80 11.65
N GLU A 102 -2.52 18.56 10.59
CA GLU A 102 -3.43 18.16 9.52
C GLU A 102 -2.67 17.35 8.45
N PRO A 103 -2.96 16.04 8.28
CA PRO A 103 -2.32 15.25 7.24
C PRO A 103 -2.84 15.64 5.86
N ASN A 104 -2.01 15.48 4.83
CA ASN A 104 -2.47 15.62 3.46
C ASN A 104 -3.31 14.40 3.07
N ILE A 105 -4.44 14.63 2.40
CA ILE A 105 -5.27 13.57 1.85
C ILE A 105 -5.70 13.95 0.44
N ASP A 106 -5.95 12.95 -0.37
CA ASP A 106 -6.66 13.10 -1.65
C ASP A 106 -7.94 12.28 -1.58
N ILE A 107 -9.07 12.86 -2.01
CA ILE A 107 -10.29 12.08 -2.21
C ILE A 107 -11.03 12.51 -3.47
N ARG A 108 -11.33 11.54 -4.32
CA ARG A 108 -11.96 11.77 -5.62
C ARG A 108 -12.88 10.63 -6.02
N ALA A 109 -13.95 10.94 -6.74
CA ALA A 109 -14.78 9.94 -7.38
C ALA A 109 -14.01 9.30 -8.55
N VAL A 110 -13.99 7.97 -8.61
CA VAL A 110 -13.44 7.26 -9.77
C VAL A 110 -14.43 7.39 -10.92
N LYS A 111 -13.96 7.95 -12.05
CA LYS A 111 -14.73 8.06 -13.29
C LYS A 111 -14.42 6.84 -14.16
N THR A 112 -15.43 6.08 -14.56
CA THR A 112 -15.27 5.04 -15.58
C THR A 112 -15.23 5.70 -16.97
N LYS A 113 -14.40 5.19 -17.88
CA LYS A 113 -14.18 5.80 -19.20
C LYS A 113 -15.41 5.78 -20.12
N THR A 114 -16.48 5.04 -19.79
CA THR A 114 -17.63 4.85 -20.68
C THR A 114 -19.00 5.22 -20.08
N GLY A 115 -19.09 5.69 -18.84
CA GLY A 115 -20.39 6.04 -18.24
C GLY A 115 -21.37 4.87 -18.07
N GLU A 116 -20.99 3.66 -18.46
CA GLU A 116 -21.77 2.44 -18.29
C GLU A 116 -21.72 1.97 -16.83
N VAL A 117 -22.89 1.49 -16.38
CA VAL A 117 -23.04 0.75 -15.13
C VAL A 117 -22.17 -0.49 -15.21
N VAL A 118 -21.34 -0.67 -14.19
CA VAL A 118 -20.06 -1.37 -14.27
C VAL A 118 -20.25 -2.88 -14.49
N ALA A 119 -20.22 -3.33 -15.75
CA ALA A 119 -20.33 -4.74 -16.10
C ALA A 119 -19.06 -5.55 -15.73
N ASN A 120 -17.90 -4.90 -15.61
CA ASN A 120 -16.65 -5.57 -15.24
C ASN A 120 -15.89 -4.82 -14.14
N VAL A 121 -16.54 -4.71 -12.97
CA VAL A 121 -15.96 -4.09 -11.76
C VAL A 121 -14.61 -4.73 -11.46
N ALA A 122 -14.49 -6.05 -11.58
CA ALA A 122 -13.29 -6.80 -11.20
C ALA A 122 -12.06 -6.43 -12.06
N GLU A 123 -12.19 -6.27 -13.38
CA GLU A 123 -11.07 -5.88 -14.25
C GLU A 123 -10.63 -4.43 -14.05
N GLN A 124 -11.57 -3.49 -13.85
CA GLN A 124 -11.21 -2.10 -13.53
C GLN A 124 -10.71 -1.96 -12.10
N LEU A 125 -11.22 -2.77 -11.16
CA LEU A 125 -10.68 -2.90 -9.81
C LEU A 125 -9.27 -3.42 -9.90
N GLN A 126 -8.99 -4.47 -10.67
CA GLN A 126 -7.64 -4.97 -10.91
C GLN A 126 -6.76 -3.93 -11.60
N SER A 127 -7.25 -3.17 -12.57
CA SER A 127 -6.47 -2.14 -13.26
C SER A 127 -6.17 -0.93 -12.37
N ALA A 128 -7.15 -0.44 -11.62
CA ALA A 128 -7.00 0.67 -10.68
C ALA A 128 -6.19 0.26 -9.45
N VAL A 129 -6.41 -0.96 -8.94
CA VAL A 129 -5.59 -1.58 -7.89
C VAL A 129 -4.18 -1.83 -8.42
N ALA A 130 -3.98 -2.33 -9.64
CA ALA A 130 -2.65 -2.49 -10.22
C ALA A 130 -1.96 -1.15 -10.46
N GLU A 131 -2.66 -0.12 -10.95
CA GLU A 131 -2.12 1.24 -11.08
C GLU A 131 -1.72 1.82 -9.72
N THR A 132 -2.52 1.56 -8.68
CA THR A 132 -2.24 1.94 -7.31
C THR A 132 -1.10 1.12 -6.68
N LEU A 133 -0.93 -0.15 -7.07
CA LEU A 133 0.09 -1.06 -6.54
C LEU A 133 1.43 -0.95 -7.26
N LYS A 134 1.46 -0.43 -8.50
CA LYS A 134 2.66 -0.21 -9.33
C LYS A 134 3.71 0.69 -8.68
N TYR A 135 3.37 1.40 -7.61
CA TYR A 135 4.25 2.36 -6.94
C TYR A 135 4.77 1.90 -5.57
N SER A 136 4.47 0.66 -5.14
CA SER A 136 4.83 0.17 -3.80
C SER A 136 6.31 0.35 -3.44
N VAL A 137 7.20 0.22 -4.43
CA VAL A 137 8.58 0.76 -4.45
C VAL A 137 8.94 0.98 -5.92
N LYS A 138 9.33 2.18 -6.35
CA LYS A 138 9.83 2.35 -7.72
C LYS A 138 11.19 1.65 -7.85
N PRO A 139 11.45 0.86 -8.91
CA PRO A 139 12.76 0.26 -9.17
C PRO A 139 13.91 1.30 -9.20
N GLU A 140 13.59 2.52 -9.59
CA GLU A 140 14.47 3.68 -9.56
C GLU A 140 14.96 4.02 -8.13
N ASP A 141 14.12 3.89 -7.11
CA ASP A 141 14.50 4.13 -5.71
C ASP A 141 15.40 2.99 -5.18
N MET A 142 15.22 1.77 -5.68
CA MET A 142 16.04 0.60 -5.34
C MET A 142 17.47 0.72 -5.86
N ALA A 143 17.64 1.28 -7.07
CA ALA A 143 18.95 1.42 -7.71
C ALA A 143 19.80 2.56 -7.09
N ASN A 144 19.15 3.57 -6.51
CA ASN A 144 19.81 4.79 -6.04
C ASN A 144 20.40 4.70 -4.62
N ASP A 145 19.87 3.84 -3.75
CA ASP A 145 20.37 3.67 -2.37
C ASP A 145 20.12 2.25 -1.84
N PRO A 146 21.08 1.32 -2.06
CA PRO A 146 20.95 -0.07 -1.64
C PRO A 146 20.77 -0.27 -0.13
N GLU A 147 21.42 0.56 0.70
CA GLU A 147 21.31 0.44 2.16
C GLU A 147 19.92 0.88 2.65
N TRP A 148 19.38 1.95 2.07
CA TRP A 148 18.01 2.38 2.34
C TRP A 148 16.98 1.31 1.92
N PHE A 149 17.20 0.66 0.77
CA PHE A 149 16.33 -0.43 0.30
C PHE A 149 16.40 -1.68 1.20
N LEU A 150 17.57 -2.05 1.70
CA LEU A 150 17.73 -3.13 2.67
C LEU A 150 16.96 -2.84 3.96
N GLU A 151 17.05 -1.61 4.46
CA GLU A 151 16.32 -1.18 5.64
C GLU A 151 14.81 -1.11 5.39
N LEU A 152 14.38 -0.62 4.23
CA LEU A 152 12.98 -0.68 3.78
C LEU A 152 12.46 -2.12 3.81
N THR A 153 13.19 -3.06 3.22
CA THR A 153 12.82 -4.48 3.19
C THR A 153 12.73 -5.06 4.60
N ARG A 154 13.69 -4.74 5.48
CA ARG A 154 13.68 -5.15 6.89
C ARG A 154 12.44 -4.62 7.64
N GLN A 155 12.07 -3.36 7.40
CA GLN A 155 10.93 -2.71 8.05
C GLN A 155 9.59 -3.25 7.54
N LEU A 156 9.53 -3.66 6.27
CA LEU A 156 8.35 -4.19 5.60
C LEU A 156 8.19 -5.71 5.75
N HIS A 157 9.23 -6.43 6.17
CA HIS A 157 9.21 -7.87 6.36
C HIS A 157 8.02 -8.33 7.24
N LYS A 158 7.30 -9.35 6.76
CA LYS A 158 6.07 -9.92 7.37
C LYS A 158 4.90 -8.93 7.54
N ARG A 159 4.90 -7.80 6.82
CA ARG A 159 3.76 -6.87 6.80
C ARG A 159 2.84 -7.18 5.63
N ARG A 160 1.53 -7.06 5.87
CA ARG A 160 0.51 -7.18 4.84
C ARG A 160 0.28 -5.83 4.16
N PHE A 161 0.58 -5.76 2.86
CA PHE A 161 0.49 -4.52 2.09
C PHE A 161 -0.93 -4.23 1.63
N ILE A 162 -1.71 -5.27 1.34
CA ILE A 162 -3.07 -5.14 0.83
C ILE A 162 -4.07 -5.71 1.83
N SER A 163 -5.09 -4.93 2.16
CA SER A 163 -6.18 -5.34 3.03
C SER A 163 -7.52 -5.03 2.37
N THR A 164 -8.54 -5.81 2.68
CA THR A 164 -9.90 -5.62 2.20
C THR A 164 -10.91 -5.67 3.35
N GLY A 165 -12.08 -5.06 3.15
CA GLY A 165 -13.16 -5.06 4.15
C GLY A 165 -14.55 -4.88 3.55
N GLY A 166 -15.57 -5.10 4.38
CA GLY A 166 -16.98 -5.09 3.97
C GLY A 166 -17.28 -6.14 2.90
N ALA A 167 -18.07 -5.76 1.89
CA ALA A 167 -18.42 -6.62 0.76
C ALA A 167 -17.21 -7.11 -0.06
N LEU A 168 -16.03 -6.48 0.09
CA LEU A 168 -14.81 -6.84 -0.64
C LEU A 168 -13.85 -7.74 0.16
N LYS A 169 -14.23 -8.15 1.38
CA LYS A 169 -13.35 -8.90 2.31
C LYS A 169 -12.73 -10.16 1.69
N ASN A 170 -13.43 -10.82 0.77
CA ASN A 170 -12.98 -12.06 0.14
C ASN A 170 -12.53 -11.90 -1.31
N VAL A 171 -12.52 -10.67 -1.86
CA VAL A 171 -12.20 -10.42 -3.28
C VAL A 171 -10.74 -10.70 -3.61
N LEU A 172 -9.86 -10.57 -2.61
CA LEU A 172 -8.43 -10.88 -2.73
C LEU A 172 -8.05 -12.14 -1.96
N GLN A 173 -8.98 -13.06 -1.69
CA GLN A 173 -8.65 -14.44 -1.29
C GLN A 173 -8.28 -15.30 -2.52
N LEU A 174 -7.61 -14.68 -3.49
CA LEU A 174 -6.79 -15.41 -4.45
C LEU A 174 -5.54 -15.77 -3.67
N ASP A 175 -5.49 -17.04 -3.31
CA ASP A 175 -4.48 -17.74 -2.52
C ASP A 175 -4.52 -17.46 -1.00
N ARG A 176 -4.94 -18.50 -0.26
CA ARG A 176 -4.41 -18.71 1.09
C ARG A 176 -2.90 -18.82 0.92
N GLU A 177 -2.19 -17.71 1.06
CA GLU A 177 -0.81 -17.76 1.51
C GLU A 177 -0.88 -18.32 2.94
N THR A 178 -0.87 -19.66 3.05
CA THR A 178 -0.48 -20.32 4.28
C THR A 178 0.92 -19.83 4.60
N ASN A 179 1.31 -19.86 5.87
CA ASN A 179 2.64 -19.43 6.34
C ASN A 179 3.84 -20.17 5.68
N GLU A 180 3.61 -20.95 4.62
CA GLU A 180 4.57 -21.68 3.80
C GLU A 180 5.06 -20.84 2.59
N ASP A 181 4.32 -19.83 2.11
CA ASP A 181 4.77 -18.93 1.01
C ASP A 181 5.74 -17.83 1.48
N LEU A 182 6.08 -17.81 2.78
CA LEU A 182 7.13 -16.96 3.35
C LEU A 182 8.51 -17.64 3.39
N VAL A 183 8.65 -18.81 2.79
CA VAL A 183 9.95 -19.37 2.44
C VAL A 183 10.20 -18.98 0.99
N ILE A 184 11.22 -18.15 0.74
CA ILE A 184 11.90 -18.17 -0.56
C ILE A 184 12.47 -19.58 -0.65
N ALA A 185 11.67 -20.52 -1.17
CA ALA A 185 12.16 -21.82 -1.57
C ALA A 185 13.11 -21.55 -2.73
N ASP A 186 14.31 -22.12 -2.63
CA ASP A 186 15.36 -22.13 -3.65
C ASP A 186 14.85 -22.73 -4.97
N ASP A 187 14.01 -22.02 -5.72
CA ASP A 187 13.74 -22.36 -7.10
C ASP A 187 14.12 -21.19 -7.99
N VAL A 188 15.25 -21.41 -8.66
CA VAL A 188 15.88 -20.50 -9.60
C VAL A 188 14.90 -20.33 -10.75
N GLY A 189 14.22 -19.17 -10.78
CA GLY A 189 13.37 -18.81 -11.91
C GLY A 189 14.20 -18.82 -13.19
N ASP A 190 13.71 -19.53 -14.20
CA ASP A 190 14.26 -19.69 -15.56
C ASP A 190 14.13 -18.38 -16.37
N GLY A 191 14.53 -17.27 -15.75
CA GLY A 191 14.87 -16.05 -16.47
C GLY A 191 16.23 -16.26 -17.12
N THR A 192 16.44 -15.66 -18.28
CA THR A 192 17.77 -15.56 -18.88
C THR A 192 18.69 -14.79 -17.94
N ASP A 193 19.33 -15.52 -17.01
CA ASP A 193 20.35 -15.06 -16.08
C ASP A 193 21.58 -14.67 -16.91
N ASP A 194 21.95 -13.39 -16.89
CA ASP A 194 23.15 -12.89 -17.59
C ASP A 194 24.44 -13.21 -16.83
N GLY A 195 24.37 -14.17 -15.89
CA GLY A 195 25.49 -14.72 -15.12
C GLY A 195 26.03 -13.76 -14.06
N LYS A 196 25.59 -12.51 -14.05
CA LYS A 196 26.14 -11.46 -13.19
C LYS A 196 25.58 -11.59 -11.79
N ARG A 197 26.41 -12.06 -10.87
CA ARG A 197 26.07 -12.16 -9.46
C ARG A 197 26.76 -11.06 -8.68
N THR A 198 25.98 -10.21 -8.02
CA THR A 198 26.50 -9.28 -7.02
C THR A 198 26.66 -10.00 -5.69
N ALA A 199 27.82 -9.84 -5.05
CA ALA A 199 28.18 -10.56 -3.85
C ALA A 199 28.02 -9.71 -2.59
N PHE A 200 27.50 -10.36 -1.55
CA PHE A 200 27.38 -9.82 -0.20
C PHE A 200 27.99 -10.81 0.78
N VAL A 201 28.73 -10.30 1.77
CA VAL A 201 29.39 -11.10 2.80
C VAL A 201 28.81 -10.72 4.16
N TRP A 202 28.55 -11.72 4.99
CA TRP A 202 28.13 -11.51 6.37
C TRP A 202 29.31 -11.01 7.22
N ASP A 203 29.19 -9.79 7.76
CA ASP A 203 30.11 -9.26 8.77
C ASP A 203 29.60 -9.68 10.15
N SER A 204 30.26 -10.68 10.75
CA SER A 204 29.88 -11.22 12.06
C SER A 204 30.09 -10.22 13.21
N GLY A 205 31.03 -9.27 13.07
CA GLY A 205 31.29 -8.24 14.07
C GLY A 205 30.19 -7.17 14.09
N LYS A 206 29.64 -6.83 12.93
CA LYS A 206 28.56 -5.83 12.79
C LYS A 206 27.17 -6.45 12.67
N ARG A 207 27.07 -7.77 12.65
CA ARG A 207 25.84 -8.57 12.48
C ARG A 207 24.97 -8.08 11.31
N ARG A 208 25.62 -7.76 10.19
CA ARG A 208 24.97 -7.30 8.96
C ARG A 208 25.70 -7.80 7.72
N TYR A 209 24.97 -7.96 6.62
CA TYR A 209 25.59 -8.18 5.32
C TYR A 209 26.24 -6.89 4.81
N LYS A 210 27.39 -7.01 4.17
CA LYS A 210 28.13 -5.91 3.54
C LYS A 210 28.37 -6.28 2.07
N ARG A 211 28.18 -5.33 1.16
CA ARG A 211 28.52 -5.51 -0.25
C ARG A 211 30.01 -5.82 -0.41
N ALA A 212 30.32 -6.83 -1.23
CA ALA A 212 31.68 -7.30 -1.50
C ALA A 212 31.92 -7.33 -3.03
N PRO A 213 32.11 -6.16 -3.66
CA PRO A 213 32.25 -6.06 -5.13
C PRO A 213 33.40 -6.91 -5.68
N GLU A 214 34.42 -7.18 -4.87
CA GLU A 214 35.55 -8.04 -5.20
C GLU A 214 35.18 -9.52 -5.38
N LYS A 215 33.96 -9.92 -4.98
CA LYS A 215 33.44 -11.28 -5.15
C LYS A 215 32.29 -11.33 -6.15
N ASP A 216 32.02 -10.22 -6.83
CA ASP A 216 31.04 -10.20 -7.91
C ASP A 216 31.50 -11.18 -9.01
N LYS A 217 30.58 -11.99 -9.53
CA LYS A 217 30.85 -12.77 -10.74
C LYS A 217 30.37 -11.96 -11.93
N SER A 218 31.27 -11.71 -12.86
CA SER A 218 30.96 -11.34 -14.24
C SER A 218 31.51 -12.46 -15.12
N ASP A 219 30.76 -12.90 -16.13
CA ASP A 219 31.29 -13.81 -17.15
C ASP A 219 32.60 -13.29 -17.78
#